data_AF-A0A2V9SM35-F1
#
_entry.id   AF-A0A2V9SM35-F1
#
_cell.length_a   1.000
_cell.length_b   1.000
_cell.length_c   1.000
_cell.angle_alpha   90.00
_cell.angle_beta   90.00
_cell.angle_gamma   90.00
#
_symmetry.space_group_name_H-M   'P 1'
#
loop_
_entity.id
_entity.type
_entity.pdbx_description
1 polymer ?
#
loop_
_entity_poly.entity_id
_entity_poly.type
_entity_poly.pdbx_seq_one_letter_code
_entity_poly.pdbx_strand_id
1 'polypeptide(L)' 'MWKLSWFLRDFGYDTELLGNNEIDDSALVGLQGVLKVSHAIAHGISVLNLDGFAPLSRWQELSPTAATGDDPPGSEVA' A
#
# COMPACT_ATOMS: atom_id res chain seq x y z
N MET A 1 -13.24 13.53 6.40
CA MET A 1 -13.01 12.07 6.39
C MET A 1 -12.78 11.46 4.99
N TRP A 2 -12.70 12.24 3.90
CA TRP A 2 -12.62 11.67 2.54
C TRP A 2 -11.36 10.83 2.24
N LYS A 3 -10.20 11.21 2.81
CA LYS A 3 -8.94 10.47 2.61
C LYS A 3 -9.00 9.06 3.22
N LEU A 4 -9.69 8.89 4.35
CA LEU A 4 -9.83 7.58 4.98
C LEU A 4 -10.75 6.68 4.15
N SER A 5 -11.89 7.20 3.69
CA SER A 5 -12.81 6.45 2.83
C SER A 5 -12.16 6.05 1.50
N TRP A 6 -11.37 6.95 0.89
CA TRP A 6 -10.57 6.62 -0.29
C TRP A 6 -9.57 5.49 -0.02
N PHE A 7 -8.80 5.60 1.07
CA PHE A 7 -7.79 4.62 1.44
C PHE A 7 -8.40 3.22 1.65
N LEU A 8 -9.50 3.13 2.39
CA LEU A 8 -10.17 1.87 2.67
C LEU A 8 -10.77 1.24 1.39
N ARG A 9 -11.31 2.06 0.50
CA ARG A 9 -11.78 1.57 -0.80
C ARG A 9 -10.65 0.97 -1.63
N ASP A 10 -9.52 1.68 -1.75
CA ASP A 10 -8.37 1.17 -2.50
C ASP A 10 -7.70 -0.04 -1.82
N PHE A 11 -7.95 -0.24 -0.52
CA PHE A 11 -7.61 -1.45 0.22
C PHE A 11 -8.53 -2.66 -0.10
N GLY A 12 -9.70 -2.44 -0.71
CA GLY A 12 -10.72 -3.47 -0.91
C GLY A 12 -11.57 -3.72 0.34
N TYR A 13 -11.67 -2.72 1.22
CA TYR A 13 -12.56 -2.76 2.38
C TYR A 13 -14.03 -2.84 1.94
N ASP A 14 -14.86 -3.42 2.81
CA ASP A 14 -16.27 -3.63 2.55
C ASP A 14 -16.99 -2.31 2.20
N THR A 15 -17.59 -2.28 1.01
CA THR A 15 -18.23 -1.07 0.48
C THR A 15 -19.55 -0.74 1.17
N GLU A 16 -20.24 -1.73 1.75
CA GLU A 16 -21.48 -1.52 2.51
C GLU A 16 -21.16 -0.86 3.85
N LEU A 17 -20.13 -1.35 4.57
CA LEU A 17 -19.66 -0.72 5.81
C LEU A 17 -19.15 0.71 5.55
N LEU A 18 -18.35 0.90 4.48
CA LEU A 18 -17.90 2.23 4.05
C LEU A 18 -19.06 3.17 3.73
N GLY A 19 -20.12 2.67 3.08
CA GLY A 19 -21.31 3.44 2.73
C GLY A 19 -22.14 3.87 3.94
N ASN A 20 -22.14 3.05 4.99
CA ASN A 20 -22.79 3.35 6.27
C ASN A 20 -21.90 4.16 7.23
N ASN A 21 -20.69 4.51 6.79
CA ASN A 21 -19.70 5.21 7.60
C ASN A 21 -19.31 4.42 8.87
N GLU A 22 -19.36 3.09 8.76
CA GLU A 22 -19.00 2.11 9.78
C GLU A 22 -17.59 1.59 9.54
N ILE A 23 -16.88 1.31 10.64
CA ILE A 23 -15.52 0.79 10.64
C ILE A 23 -15.49 -0.42 11.56
N ASP A 24 -15.37 -1.60 10.97
CA ASP A 24 -14.89 -2.81 11.61
C ASP A 24 -13.37 -2.68 11.85
N ASP A 25 -13.00 -2.55 13.11
CA ASP A 25 -11.63 -2.43 13.59
C ASP A 25 -10.84 -3.73 13.41
N SER A 26 -11.49 -4.89 13.50
CA SER A 26 -10.85 -6.18 13.30
C SER A 26 -10.35 -6.37 11.87
N ALA A 27 -11.08 -5.81 10.89
CA ALA A 27 -10.67 -5.77 9.48
C ALA A 27 -9.52 -4.78 9.21
N LEU A 28 -9.25 -3.84 10.13
CA LEU A 28 -8.13 -2.90 10.05
C LEU A 28 -6.88 -3.40 10.80
N VAL A 29 -7.06 -4.27 11.79
CA VAL A 29 -5.94 -4.88 12.53
C VAL A 29 -5.20 -5.85 11.60
N GLY A 30 -3.96 -5.51 11.24
CA GLY A 30 -3.11 -6.33 10.36
C GLY A 30 -2.97 -5.82 8.94
N LEU A 31 -3.47 -4.62 8.64
CA LEU A 31 -3.19 -3.94 7.37
C LEU A 31 -1.68 -3.78 7.16
N GLN A 32 -1.17 -4.45 6.13
CA GLN A 32 0.22 -4.37 5.72
C GLN A 32 0.30 -3.96 4.25
N GLY A 33 1.20 -3.03 3.95
CA GLY A 33 1.41 -2.53 2.60
C GLY A 33 2.27 -1.28 2.58
N VAL A 34 2.40 -0.69 1.41
CA VAL A 34 3.20 0.51 1.17
C VAL A 34 2.28 1.67 0.87
N LEU A 35 2.49 2.77 1.58
CA LEU A 35 1.73 4.01 1.41
C LEU A 35 2.58 5.01 0.63
N LYS A 36 2.04 5.51 -0.49
CA LYS A 36 2.65 6.63 -1.20
C LYS A 36 2.26 7.92 -0.50
N VAL A 37 3.27 8.71 -0.13
CA VAL A 37 3.07 10.00 0.55
C VAL A 37 3.77 11.12 -0.21
N SER A 38 3.22 12.32 -0.09
CA SER A 38 3.85 13.56 -0.54
C SER A 38 3.73 14.65 0.50
N HIS A 39 4.63 15.62 0.45
CA HIS A 39 4.54 16.82 1.27
C HIS A 39 3.98 17.97 0.43
N ALA A 40 3.07 18.74 1.02
CA ALA A 40 2.59 19.99 0.46
C ALA A 40 2.66 21.08 1.52
N ILE A 41 2.85 22.33 1.08
CA ILE A 41 2.71 23.50 1.96
C ILE A 41 1.32 24.09 1.70
N ALA A 42 0.47 24.06 2.72
CA ALA A 42 -0.86 24.68 2.68
C ALA A 42 -0.92 25.77 3.76
N HIS A 43 -1.12 27.02 3.36
CA HIS A 43 -1.15 28.17 4.27
C HIS A 43 0.10 28.28 5.19
N GLY A 44 1.27 27.94 4.66
CA GLY A 44 2.54 27.95 5.41
C GLY A 44 2.75 26.74 6.33
N ILE A 45 1.81 25.81 6.38
CA ILE A 45 1.91 24.57 7.17
C ILE A 45 2.33 23.43 6.24
N SER A 46 3.36 22.69 6.64
CA SER A 46 3.73 21.44 5.96
C SER A 46 2.71 20.35 6.30
N VAL A 47 2.02 19.85 5.28
CA VAL A 47 1.04 18.76 5.40
C VAL A 47 1.55 17.51 4.68
N LEU A 48 1.32 16.36 5.31
CA LEU A 48 1.55 15.05 4.71
C LEU A 48 0.28 14.62 3.97
N ASN A 49 0.41 14.30 2.69
CA ASN A 49 -0.65 13.74 1.88
C ASN A 49 -0.49 12.23 1.73
N LEU A 50 -1.63 11.55 1.66
CA LEU A 50 -1.72 10.13 1.35
C LEU A 50 -2.23 10.05 -0.08
N ASP A 51 -1.39 9.54 -0.98
CA ASP A 51 -1.61 9.63 -2.43
C ASP A 51 -1.85 8.26 -3.08
N GLY A 52 -1.49 7.18 -2.39
CA GLY A 52 -1.68 5.83 -2.88
C GLY A 52 -1.44 4.78 -1.80
N PHE A 53 -2.01 3.60 -2.00
CA PHE A 53 -1.72 2.41 -1.19
C PHE A 53 -1.50 1.20 -2.11
N ALA A 54 -0.55 0.34 -1.74
CA ALA A 54 -0.37 -0.97 -2.33
C ALA A 54 -0.32 -2.03 -1.21
N PRO A 55 -1.17 -3.06 -1.24
CA PRO A 55 -1.15 -4.12 -0.23
C PRO A 55 0.17 -4.91 -0.28
N LEU A 56 0.60 -5.44 0.87
CA LEU A 56 1.89 -6.11 1.00
C LEU A 56 2.09 -7.24 -0.02
N SER A 57 1.06 -8.05 -0.29
CA SER A 57 1.14 -9.15 -1.27
C SER A 57 1.52 -8.64 -2.66
N ARG A 58 0.90 -7.55 -3.13
CA ARG A 58 1.24 -6.91 -4.43
C ARG A 58 2.63 -6.29 -4.39
N TRP A 59 3.05 -5.72 -3.26
CA TRP A 59 4.37 -5.10 -3.15
C TRP A 59 5.50 -6.13 -3.14
N GLN A 60 5.29 -7.30 -2.53
CA GLN A 60 6.26 -8.40 -2.55
C GLN A 60 6.54 -8.90 -3.97
N GLU A 61 5.51 -9.02 -4.81
CA GLU A 61 5.64 -9.40 -6.23
C GLU A 61 6.46 -8.40 -7.05
N LEU A 62 6.41 -7.12 -6.69
CA LEU A 62 7.10 -6.03 -7.39
C LEU A 62 8.48 -5.71 -6.78
N SER A 63 8.84 -6.36 -5.68
CA SER A 63 10.10 -6.11 -4.99
C SER A 63 11.26 -6.70 -5.79
N PRO A 64 12.36 -5.95 -6.03
CA PRO A 64 13.48 -6.42 -6.87
C PRO A 64 14.14 -7.71 -6.36
N THR A 65 13.97 -8.04 -5.08
CA THR A 65 14.43 -9.30 -4.48
C THR A 65 13.65 -10.54 -4.95
N ALA A 66 12.41 -10.37 -5.44
CA ALA A 66 11.61 -11.47 -5.99
C ALA A 66 12.04 -11.86 -7.41
N ALA A 67 12.77 -10.99 -8.11
CA ALA A 67 13.25 -11.24 -9.48
C ALA A 67 14.52 -12.10 -9.55
N THR A 68 15.14 -12.46 -8.41
CA THR A 68 16.31 -13.36 -8.37
C THR A 68 15.86 -14.75 -7.95
N GLY A 69 15.15 -15.41 -8.85
CA GLY A 69 14.72 -16.79 -8.68
C GLY A 69 14.62 -17.46 -10.03
N ASP A 70 15.75 -17.58 -10.73
CA ASP A 70 16.17 -18.70 -11.61
C ASP A 70 17.34 -18.23 -12.50
N ASP A 71 18.58 -18.34 -12.00
CA ASP A 71 19.75 -18.44 -12.89
C ASP A 71 20.74 -19.42 -12.21
N PRO A 72 20.99 -20.61 -12.77
CA PRO A 72 21.87 -21.60 -12.15
C PRO A 72 23.35 -21.19 -12.29
N PRO A 73 24.24 -21.63 -11.37
CA PRO A 73 25.65 -21.31 -11.44
C PRO A 73 26.32 -22.16 -12.52
N GLY A 74 26.34 -21.67 -13.75
CA GLY A 74 27.14 -22.23 -14.83
C GLY A 74 28.61 -21.84 -14.69
N SER A 75 29.39 -22.66 -13.99
CA SER A 75 30.84 -22.72 -14.21
C SER A 75 31.10 -23.11 -15.67
N GLU A 76 31.90 -22.33 -16.41
CA GLU A 76 32.87 -22.92 -17.32
C GLU A 76 34.08 -21.99 -17.52
N VAL A 77 35.23 -22.64 -17.52
CA VAL A 77 36.60 -22.17 -17.63
C VAL A 77 37.01 -21.99 -19.10
N ALA A 78 37.75 -20.92 -19.41
CA ALA A 78 38.78 -20.86 -20.48
C ALA A 78 39.57 -19.55 -20.38
#